data_AF-A0A9X9LBN9-F1
#
_entry.id   AF-A0A9X9LBN9-F1
#
_cell.length_a   1.000
_cell.length_b   1.000
_cell.length_c   1.000
_cell.angle_alpha   90.00
_cell.angle_beta   90.00
_cell.angle_gamma   90.00
#
_symmetry.space_group_name_H-M   'P 1'
#
loop_
_entity.id
_entity.type
_entity.pdbx_description
1 polymer ?
#
loop_
_entity_poly.entity_id
_entity_poly.type
_entity_poly.pdbx_seq_one_letter_code
_entity_poly.pdbx_strand_id
1 'polypeptide(L)'
;MSGPSPGIEIRNPLGKLIKKGFGLNELLNIHNSAKVVNVKEPEAGMWTVKTSSSGRHSVRITGLSTIDFRAGFSRKPTLDFKKTVSRPVQGIPTYVLLNTSGISIPARVDRLELLSTSGSSLKTIPVKYYPDRKPYGVWNISDFIPPNEAFFLKVTGYDKDDHLFQRVSSVSFSSIIPDAPRVTMPKKTPGYYLQPGRIPCSVESLLPFTLSFVRNGVTLGVDQYL
;
A
#
# COMPACT_ATOMS: atom_id res chain seq x y z
N MET A 1 -3.07 10.65 20.23
CA MET A 1 -3.19 11.11 21.63
C MET A 1 -1.82 11.00 22.26
N SER A 2 -1.31 12.04 22.92
CA SER A 2 -0.05 11.93 23.65
C SER A 2 -0.38 11.71 25.12
N GLY A 3 0.31 10.78 25.77
CA GLY A 3 0.21 10.59 27.20
C GLY A 3 0.79 11.80 27.96
N PRO A 4 0.66 11.83 29.30
CA PRO A 4 1.17 12.93 30.09
C PRO A 4 2.68 13.12 29.94
N SER A 5 3.13 14.36 30.14
CA SER A 5 4.53 14.80 30.07
C SER A 5 5.30 14.28 28.83
N PRO A 6 4.89 14.65 27.59
CA PRO A 6 5.55 14.20 26.38
C PRO A 6 6.96 14.80 26.22
N GLY A 7 7.97 13.94 26.20
CA GLY A 7 9.35 14.25 25.87
C GLY A 7 9.69 13.88 24.42
N ILE A 8 10.43 14.75 23.74
CA ILE A 8 10.96 14.51 22.39
C ILE A 8 12.41 14.98 22.37
N GLU A 9 13.32 14.07 22.07
CA GLU A 9 14.73 14.32 21.82
C GLU A 9 15.04 13.98 20.35
N ILE A 10 15.75 14.88 19.67
CA ILE A 10 16.14 14.69 18.28
C ILE A 10 17.66 14.79 18.18
N ARG A 11 18.29 13.78 17.58
CA ARG A 11 19.71 13.76 17.26
C ARG A 11 19.90 13.76 15.76
N ASN A 12 20.86 14.56 15.29
CA ASN A 12 21.24 14.59 13.89
C ASN A 12 22.00 13.32 13.49
N PRO A 13 22.32 13.14 12.19
CA PRO A 13 23.08 11.99 11.70
C PRO A 13 24.46 11.79 12.36
N LEU A 14 25.06 12.85 12.90
CA LEU A 14 26.32 12.78 13.67
C LEU A 14 26.11 12.40 15.15
N GLY A 15 24.87 12.14 15.58
CA GLY A 15 24.52 11.79 16.97
C GLY A 15 24.41 12.98 17.92
N LYS A 16 24.60 14.21 17.43
CA LYS A 16 24.51 15.46 18.21
C LYS A 16 23.06 15.77 18.53
N LEU A 17 22.78 16.05 19.80
CA LEU A 17 21.47 16.47 20.26
C LEU A 17 21.14 17.88 19.73
N ILE A 18 20.00 18.02 19.06
CA ILE A 18 19.49 19.31 18.61
C ILE A 18 18.69 19.94 19.75
N LYS A 19 19.08 21.16 20.15
CA LYS A 19 18.49 21.89 21.27
C LYS A 19 17.52 22.97 20.78
N LYS A 20 16.57 23.33 21.63
CA LYS A 20 15.63 24.44 21.39
C LYS A 20 16.40 25.73 21.08
N GLY A 21 16.04 26.41 20.01
CA GLY A 21 16.71 27.63 19.55
C GLY A 21 17.99 27.41 18.74
N PHE A 22 18.51 26.18 18.69
CA PHE A 22 19.67 25.79 17.88
C PHE A 22 19.28 24.67 16.91
N GLY A 23 18.40 25.02 15.96
CA GLY A 23 17.90 24.10 14.92
C GLY A 23 16.57 23.40 15.26
N LEU A 24 16.23 23.26 16.55
CA LEU A 24 14.93 22.73 16.98
C LEU A 24 13.95 23.86 17.30
N ASN A 25 12.87 23.93 16.53
CA ASN A 25 11.75 24.84 16.74
C ASN A 25 10.63 24.11 17.47
N GLU A 26 10.20 24.64 18.61
CA GLU A 26 9.00 24.16 19.31
C GLU A 26 7.80 24.92 18.78
N LEU A 27 6.88 24.21 18.10
CA LEU A 27 5.69 24.81 17.50
C LEU A 27 4.48 24.75 18.44
N LEU A 28 4.38 23.68 19.23
CA LEU A 28 3.31 23.48 20.19
C LEU A 28 3.83 22.72 21.40
N ASN A 29 3.44 23.16 22.59
CA ASN A 29 3.72 22.47 23.84
C ASN A 29 2.53 22.64 24.79
N ILE A 30 1.57 21.72 24.69
CA ILE A 30 0.42 21.66 25.59
C ILE A 30 0.79 20.72 26.73
N HIS A 31 0.85 21.28 27.94
CA HIS A 31 1.19 20.55 29.16
C HIS A 31 0.36 19.26 29.28
N ASN A 32 1.04 18.13 29.50
CA ASN A 32 0.43 16.80 29.64
C ASN A 32 -0.45 16.33 28.47
N SER A 33 -0.36 16.93 27.28
CA SER A 33 -1.27 16.59 26.18
C SER A 33 -0.58 16.44 24.82
N ALA A 34 0.28 17.39 24.41
CA ALA A 34 0.89 17.34 23.09
C ALA A 34 2.18 18.16 23.02
N LYS A 35 3.16 17.64 22.27
CA LYS A 35 4.38 18.36 21.92
C LYS A 35 4.65 18.22 20.43
N VAL A 36 4.85 19.35 19.75
CA VAL A 36 5.17 19.40 18.32
C VAL A 36 6.44 20.21 18.15
N VAL A 37 7.44 19.57 17.56
CA VAL A 37 8.74 20.17 17.25
C VAL A 37 9.01 20.04 15.75
N ASN A 38 9.84 20.95 15.24
CA ASN A 38 10.21 21.02 13.83
C ASN A 38 11.71 21.31 13.70
N VAL A 39 12.36 20.67 12.74
CA VAL A 39 13.72 20.98 12.31
C VAL A 39 13.61 21.57 10.90
N LYS A 40 14.05 22.82 10.74
CA LYS A 40 14.08 23.46 9.41
C LYS A 40 15.31 22.96 8.66
N GLU A 41 15.12 22.64 7.38
CA GLU A 41 16.20 22.24 6.46
C GLU A 41 17.14 21.18 7.05
N PRO A 42 16.61 20.02 7.46
CA PRO A 42 17.43 18.97 8.04
C PRO A 42 18.46 18.46 7.00
N GLU A 43 19.70 18.27 7.45
CA GLU A 43 20.73 17.59 6.65
C GLU A 43 20.33 16.15 6.32
N ALA A 44 20.84 15.63 5.20
CA ALA A 44 20.60 14.25 4.80
C ALA A 44 21.28 13.28 5.79
N GLY A 45 20.65 12.12 5.98
CA GLY A 45 21.18 11.05 6.83
C GLY A 45 20.15 10.51 7.83
N MET A 46 20.61 9.63 8.71
CA MET A 46 19.76 8.95 9.68
C MET A 46 19.58 9.78 10.95
N TRP A 47 18.41 10.36 11.11
CA TRP A 47 18.04 11.09 12.32
C TRP A 47 17.49 10.14 13.38
N THR A 48 17.88 10.34 14.63
CA THR A 48 17.35 9.56 15.76
C THR A 48 16.36 10.41 16.54
N VAL A 49 15.12 9.94 16.64
CA VAL A 49 14.06 10.56 17.45
C VAL A 49 13.77 9.64 18.62
N LYS A 50 13.98 10.14 19.83
CA LYS A 50 13.64 9.44 21.07
C LYS A 50 12.45 10.16 21.71
N THR A 51 11.38 9.41 21.97
CA THR A 51 10.17 9.95 22.59
C THR A 51 9.96 9.30 23.95
N SER A 52 9.36 10.06 24.87
CA SER A 52 8.98 9.56 26.19
C SER A 52 7.63 10.13 26.60
N SER A 53 6.87 9.37 27.37
CA SER A 53 5.63 9.79 28.01
C SER A 53 5.28 8.78 29.10
N SER A 54 4.61 9.22 30.16
CA SER A 54 4.17 8.34 31.25
C SER A 54 2.91 7.55 30.92
N GLY A 55 2.23 7.85 29.80
CA GLY A 55 1.04 7.15 29.35
C GLY A 55 1.15 6.63 27.92
N ARG A 56 0.07 5.99 27.45
CA ARG A 56 -0.07 5.61 26.04
C ARG A 56 0.04 6.85 25.17
N HIS A 57 0.89 6.80 24.16
CA HIS A 57 1.16 7.92 23.29
C HIS A 57 1.32 7.47 21.84
N SER A 58 1.09 8.40 20.91
CA SER A 58 1.29 8.21 19.48
C SER A 58 2.33 9.21 18.98
N VAL A 59 3.27 8.76 18.15
CA VAL A 59 4.27 9.62 17.51
C VAL A 59 3.93 9.73 16.03
N ARG A 60 3.94 10.96 15.51
CA ARG A 60 3.78 11.22 14.07
C ARG A 60 4.94 12.06 13.59
N ILE A 61 5.69 11.53 12.61
CA ILE A 61 6.80 12.21 11.96
C ILE A 61 6.39 12.52 10.53
N THR A 62 6.56 13.78 10.13
CA THR A 62 6.24 14.25 8.78
C THR A 62 7.47 14.89 8.18
N GLY A 63 7.86 14.47 6.98
CA GLY A 63 8.89 15.14 6.19
C GLY A 63 8.26 15.80 4.97
N LEU A 64 8.58 17.07 4.74
CA LEU A 64 8.22 17.76 3.51
C LEU A 64 9.35 17.55 2.50
N SER A 65 9.04 16.98 1.34
CA SER A 65 9.98 16.83 0.23
C SER A 65 9.23 16.76 -1.09
N THR A 66 9.97 16.84 -2.20
CA THR A 66 9.46 16.55 -3.54
C THR A 66 9.17 15.07 -3.79
N ILE A 67 9.78 14.17 -3.00
CA ILE A 67 9.60 12.72 -3.11
C ILE A 67 8.35 12.28 -2.33
N ASP A 68 7.38 11.75 -3.07
CA ASP A 68 6.17 11.12 -2.55
C ASP A 68 5.75 9.97 -3.48
N PHE A 69 4.78 9.15 -3.06
CA PHE A 69 4.29 8.04 -3.88
C PHE A 69 2.82 7.75 -3.68
N ARG A 70 2.23 7.18 -4.73
CA ARG A 70 0.92 6.52 -4.70
C ARG A 70 1.09 5.06 -5.08
N ALA A 71 0.23 4.21 -4.52
CA ALA A 71 0.21 2.79 -4.82
C ALA A 71 -1.16 2.38 -5.37
N GLY A 72 -1.14 1.48 -6.33
CA GLY A 72 -2.32 0.80 -6.86
C GLY A 72 -2.06 -0.70 -6.98
N PHE A 73 -3.10 -1.51 -6.80
CA PHE A 73 -3.04 -2.96 -6.85
C PHE A 73 -3.63 -3.47 -8.16
N SER A 74 -3.09 -4.54 -8.71
CA SER A 74 -3.66 -5.21 -9.87
C SER A 74 -3.50 -6.72 -9.78
N ARG A 75 -4.39 -7.46 -10.45
CA ARG A 75 -4.28 -8.93 -10.57
C ARG A 75 -3.33 -9.35 -11.68
N LYS A 76 -3.03 -8.44 -12.61
CA LYS A 76 -2.14 -8.67 -13.74
C LYS A 76 -1.03 -7.61 -13.74
N PRO A 77 0.17 -7.92 -14.24
CA PRO A 77 1.20 -6.91 -14.44
C PRO A 77 0.65 -5.78 -15.31
N THR A 78 0.83 -4.53 -14.87
CA THR A 78 0.40 -3.34 -15.63
C THR A 78 1.37 -2.20 -15.44
N LEU A 79 1.44 -1.32 -16.45
CA LEU A 79 2.11 -0.03 -16.40
C LEU A 79 1.13 1.13 -16.32
N ASP A 80 -0.16 0.84 -16.50
CA ASP A 80 -1.22 1.83 -16.49
C ASP A 80 -1.88 1.85 -15.12
N PHE A 81 -1.73 2.98 -14.42
CA PHE A 81 -2.32 3.19 -13.10
C PHE A 81 -3.85 3.20 -13.15
N LYS A 82 -4.47 3.48 -14.31
CA LYS A 82 -5.94 3.39 -14.49
C LYS A 82 -6.46 1.95 -14.42
N LYS A 83 -5.59 0.96 -14.64
CA LYS A 83 -5.91 -0.48 -14.52
C LYS A 83 -5.63 -1.04 -13.12
N THR A 84 -5.44 -0.15 -12.15
CA THR A 84 -5.22 -0.53 -10.75
C THR A 84 -6.47 -0.25 -9.91
N VAL A 85 -6.59 -0.96 -8.80
CA VAL A 85 -7.60 -0.77 -7.77
C VAL A 85 -6.92 -0.33 -6.47
N SER A 86 -7.67 0.32 -5.59
CA SER A 86 -7.13 0.86 -4.33
C SER A 86 -6.86 -0.20 -3.26
N ARG A 87 -7.50 -1.37 -3.36
CA ARG A 87 -7.42 -2.44 -2.37
C ARG A 87 -7.21 -3.79 -3.05
N PRO A 88 -6.30 -4.63 -2.55
CA PRO A 88 -6.12 -5.98 -3.07
C PRO A 88 -7.21 -6.94 -2.55
N VAL A 89 -7.32 -8.13 -3.13
CA VAL A 89 -8.23 -9.18 -2.66
C VAL A 89 -7.46 -10.14 -1.75
N GLN A 90 -8.03 -10.47 -0.59
CA GLN A 90 -7.38 -11.35 0.37
C GLN A 90 -7.13 -12.74 -0.22
N GLY A 91 -5.94 -13.31 0.04
CA GLY A 91 -5.58 -14.66 -0.44
C GLY A 91 -5.23 -14.76 -1.92
N ILE A 92 -5.40 -13.69 -2.70
CA ILE A 92 -5.10 -13.68 -4.14
C ILE A 92 -3.79 -12.92 -4.39
N PRO A 93 -2.83 -13.51 -5.13
CA PRO A 93 -1.63 -12.80 -5.55
C PRO A 93 -1.96 -11.50 -6.29
N THR A 94 -1.30 -10.42 -5.90
CA THR A 94 -1.51 -9.09 -6.47
C THR A 94 -0.19 -8.40 -6.76
N TYR A 95 -0.14 -7.72 -7.90
CA TYR A 95 0.94 -6.80 -8.27
C TYR A 95 0.69 -5.44 -7.65
N VAL A 96 1.76 -4.76 -7.24
CA VAL A 96 1.72 -3.36 -6.84
C VAL A 96 2.41 -2.51 -7.88
N LEU A 97 1.70 -1.45 -8.28
CA LEU A 97 2.24 -0.39 -9.10
C LEU A 97 2.48 0.81 -8.19
N LEU A 98 3.74 1.24 -8.08
CA LEU A 98 4.07 2.51 -7.42
C LEU A 98 4.17 3.60 -8.47
N ASN A 99 3.60 4.76 -8.17
CA ASN A 99 3.76 5.99 -8.93
C ASN A 99 4.39 7.03 -8.01
N THR A 100 5.66 7.36 -8.24
CA THR A 100 6.47 8.25 -7.40
C THR A 100 6.65 9.61 -8.05
N SER A 101 6.54 10.68 -7.26
CA SER A 101 6.95 12.03 -7.65
C SER A 101 8.38 12.32 -7.20
N GLY A 102 9.05 13.27 -7.85
CA GLY A 102 10.37 13.74 -7.43
C GLY A 102 11.51 12.72 -7.59
N ILE A 103 11.25 11.55 -8.20
CA ILE A 103 12.25 10.54 -8.51
C ILE A 103 12.51 10.57 -10.02
N SER A 104 13.74 10.90 -10.38
CA SER A 104 14.28 10.84 -11.73
C SER A 104 15.71 10.36 -11.67
N ILE A 105 16.18 9.66 -12.70
CA ILE A 105 17.55 9.18 -12.80
C ILE A 105 18.53 10.31 -12.42
N PRO A 106 19.51 10.06 -11.52
CA PRO A 106 19.94 8.76 -11.00
C PRO A 106 19.18 8.24 -9.76
N ALA A 107 18.20 8.99 -9.25
CA ALA A 107 17.37 8.57 -8.12
C ALA A 107 16.57 7.31 -8.46
N ARG A 108 16.38 6.43 -7.47
CA ARG A 108 15.79 5.11 -7.65
C ARG A 108 15.05 4.62 -6.41
N VAL A 109 14.02 3.80 -6.64
CA VAL A 109 13.40 2.99 -5.58
C VAL A 109 14.12 1.66 -5.49
N ASP A 110 14.52 1.26 -4.28
CA ASP A 110 15.25 0.01 -4.02
C ASP A 110 14.31 -1.12 -3.55
N ARG A 111 13.44 -0.83 -2.59
CA ARG A 111 12.53 -1.83 -2.01
C ARG A 111 11.21 -1.24 -1.53
N LEU A 112 10.19 -2.07 -1.57
CA LEU A 112 8.91 -1.87 -0.91
C LEU A 112 8.83 -2.76 0.32
N GLU A 113 8.37 -2.21 1.42
CA GLU A 113 8.13 -2.94 2.66
C GLU A 113 6.68 -2.74 3.11
N LEU A 114 6.03 -3.82 3.52
CA LEU A 114 4.71 -3.81 4.12
C LEU A 114 4.89 -3.73 5.62
N LEU A 115 4.28 -2.73 6.24
CA LEU A 115 4.32 -2.54 7.68
C LEU A 115 2.94 -2.82 8.27
N SER A 116 2.89 -3.51 9.40
CA SER A 116 1.68 -3.61 10.22
C SER A 116 1.26 -2.23 10.76
N THR A 117 0.08 -2.17 11.36
CA THR A 117 -0.39 -0.96 12.06
C THR A 117 0.45 -0.60 13.28
N SER A 118 1.21 -1.54 13.84
CA SER A 118 2.18 -1.30 14.92
C SER A 118 3.56 -0.88 14.42
N GLY A 119 3.78 -0.85 13.10
CA GLY A 119 5.05 -0.50 12.47
C GLY A 119 6.04 -1.66 12.31
N SER A 120 5.67 -2.88 12.73
CA SER A 120 6.48 -4.08 12.48
C SER A 120 6.48 -4.47 11.00
N SER A 121 7.62 -4.99 10.53
CA SER A 121 7.79 -5.44 9.14
C SER A 121 7.03 -6.74 8.90
N LEU A 122 6.12 -6.73 7.92
CA LEU A 122 5.36 -7.91 7.49
C LEU A 122 6.02 -8.61 6.30
N LYS A 123 6.51 -7.81 5.34
CA LYS A 123 7.13 -8.32 4.12
C LYS A 123 8.01 -7.26 3.48
N THR A 124 9.16 -7.66 2.94
CA THR A 124 10.00 -6.81 2.10
C THR A 124 10.06 -7.39 0.69
N ILE A 125 9.91 -6.53 -0.32
CA ILE A 125 9.87 -6.88 -1.73
C ILE A 125 10.88 -5.98 -2.46
N PRO A 126 11.89 -6.56 -3.13
CA PRO A 126 12.84 -5.76 -3.91
C PRO A 126 12.15 -5.16 -5.12
N VAL A 127 12.51 -3.92 -5.46
CA VAL A 127 12.02 -3.24 -6.66
C VAL A 127 13.09 -3.38 -7.73
N LYS A 128 12.73 -4.00 -8.86
CA LYS A 128 13.65 -4.13 -9.99
C LYS A 128 13.86 -2.76 -10.64
N TYR A 129 15.11 -2.31 -10.66
CA TYR A 129 15.51 -1.06 -11.29
C TYR A 129 15.76 -1.27 -12.80
N TYR A 130 15.05 -0.51 -13.62
CA TYR A 130 15.21 -0.51 -15.09
C TYR A 130 15.46 0.93 -15.55
N PRO A 131 16.72 1.34 -15.76
CA PRO A 131 17.07 2.73 -16.05
C PRO A 131 16.45 3.26 -17.34
N ASP A 132 16.29 2.41 -18.36
CA ASP A 132 15.73 2.85 -19.65
C ASP A 132 14.19 2.96 -19.66
N ARG A 133 13.53 2.60 -18.55
CA ARG A 133 12.07 2.48 -18.49
C ARG A 133 11.41 3.84 -18.35
N LYS A 134 10.61 4.20 -19.35
CA LYS A 134 9.73 5.39 -19.31
C LYS A 134 8.29 4.96 -19.02
N PRO A 135 7.54 5.72 -18.19
CA PRO A 135 7.98 6.87 -17.39
C PRO A 135 8.76 6.46 -16.13
N TYR A 136 9.80 7.23 -15.76
CA TYR A 136 10.74 6.92 -14.66
C TYR A 136 10.10 6.82 -13.26
N GLY A 137 8.91 7.38 -13.06
CA GLY A 137 8.20 7.36 -11.78
C GLY A 137 7.31 6.14 -11.57
N VAL A 138 7.26 5.18 -12.50
CA VAL A 138 6.36 4.02 -12.42
C VAL A 138 7.15 2.73 -12.19
N TRP A 139 6.86 2.07 -11.06
CA TRP A 139 7.60 0.90 -10.60
C TRP A 139 6.69 -0.31 -10.55
N ASN A 140 7.01 -1.33 -11.34
CA ASN A 140 6.33 -2.63 -11.28
C ASN A 140 6.99 -3.49 -10.20
N ILE A 141 6.23 -3.85 -9.18
CA ILE A 141 6.68 -4.70 -8.09
C ILE A 141 6.15 -6.11 -8.34
N SER A 142 6.97 -7.12 -8.04
CA SER A 142 6.55 -8.52 -8.11
C SER A 142 5.30 -8.76 -7.26
N ASP A 143 4.54 -9.78 -7.64
CA ASP A 143 3.33 -10.13 -6.94
C ASP A 143 3.60 -10.62 -5.51
N PHE A 144 2.61 -10.43 -4.66
CA PHE A 144 2.57 -11.01 -3.32
C PHE A 144 1.13 -11.31 -2.93
N ILE A 145 0.97 -12.21 -1.97
CA ILE A 145 -0.31 -12.42 -1.29
C ILE A 145 -0.44 -11.33 -0.21
N PRO A 146 -1.48 -10.48 -0.25
CA PRO A 146 -1.63 -9.40 0.70
C PRO A 146 -1.85 -9.91 2.13
N PRO A 147 -1.39 -9.19 3.16
CA PRO A 147 -1.62 -9.56 4.55
C PRO A 147 -3.12 -9.70 4.89
N ASN A 148 -3.38 -10.53 5.89
CA ASN A 148 -4.71 -10.71 6.48
C ASN A 148 -5.06 -9.60 7.51
N GLU A 149 -4.24 -8.56 7.59
CA GLU A 149 -4.42 -7.40 8.46
C GLU A 149 -4.22 -6.10 7.68
N ALA A 150 -4.58 -4.96 8.30
CA ALA A 150 -4.31 -3.66 7.71
C ALA A 150 -2.81 -3.36 7.70
N PHE A 151 -2.30 -2.80 6.60
CA PHE A 151 -0.89 -2.56 6.41
C PHE A 151 -0.60 -1.20 5.76
N PHE A 152 0.57 -0.64 6.04
CA PHE A 152 1.14 0.50 5.33
C PHE A 152 2.18 0.03 4.32
N LEU A 153 2.40 0.85 3.29
CA LEU A 153 3.50 0.65 2.35
C LEU A 153 4.62 1.61 2.73
N LYS A 154 5.84 1.10 2.87
CA LYS A 154 7.06 1.90 3.03
C LYS A 154 7.95 1.69 1.81
N VAL A 155 8.26 2.78 1.12
CA VAL A 155 9.21 2.82 0.02
C VAL A 155 10.56 3.27 0.55
N THR A 156 11.61 2.54 0.20
CA THR A 156 13.00 2.92 0.48
C THR A 156 13.77 2.99 -0.83
N GLY A 157 14.62 4.00 -0.96
CA GLY A 157 15.40 4.22 -2.17
C GLY A 157 16.49 5.25 -1.96
N TYR A 158 17.08 5.71 -3.06
CA TYR A 158 18.17 6.67 -3.10
C TYR A 158 17.78 7.88 -3.94
N ASP A 159 18.07 9.08 -3.44
CA ASP A 159 17.84 10.31 -4.19
C ASP A 159 18.95 10.54 -5.25
N LYS A 160 18.93 11.72 -5.88
CA LYS A 160 19.88 12.07 -6.96
C LYS A 160 21.34 12.18 -6.46
N ASP A 161 21.52 12.41 -5.17
CA ASP A 161 22.80 12.60 -4.49
C ASP A 161 23.20 11.31 -3.74
N ASP A 162 22.51 10.19 -4.02
CA ASP A 162 22.66 8.87 -3.42
C ASP A 162 22.38 8.84 -1.90
N HIS A 163 21.59 9.79 -1.37
CA HIS A 163 21.11 9.71 0.00
C HIS A 163 19.92 8.76 0.12
N LEU A 164 19.92 7.94 1.17
CA LEU A 164 18.82 7.05 1.51
C LEU A 164 17.57 7.86 1.88
N PHE A 165 16.45 7.61 1.20
CA PHE A 165 15.15 8.13 1.59
C PHE A 165 14.18 7.02 1.99
N GLN A 166 13.24 7.38 2.87
CA GLN A 166 12.11 6.53 3.25
C GLN A 166 10.80 7.32 3.21
N ARG A 167 9.76 6.72 2.64
CA ARG A 167 8.41 7.27 2.61
C ARG A 167 7.41 6.20 2.98
N VAL A 168 6.47 6.52 3.87
CA VAL A 168 5.38 5.64 4.28
C VAL A 168 4.08 6.18 3.71
N SER A 169 3.18 5.31 3.27
CA SER A 169 1.87 5.69 2.77
C SER A 169 1.09 6.47 3.83
N SER A 170 0.38 7.51 3.41
CA SER A 170 -0.45 8.34 4.30
C SER A 170 -1.69 7.62 4.81
N VAL A 171 -2.09 6.55 4.12
CA VAL A 171 -3.23 5.69 4.45
C VAL A 171 -2.76 4.26 4.68
N SER A 172 -3.52 3.54 5.51
CA SER A 172 -3.42 2.08 5.58
C SER A 172 -4.27 1.45 4.48
N PHE A 173 -3.83 0.30 4.01
CA PHE A 173 -4.53 -0.54 3.07
C PHE A 173 -5.12 -1.74 3.82
N SER A 174 -6.27 -2.21 3.33
CA SER A 174 -6.89 -3.44 3.81
C SER A 174 -7.38 -4.25 2.62
N SER A 175 -7.22 -5.55 2.71
CA SER A 175 -7.69 -6.48 1.69
C SER A 175 -9.23 -6.49 1.63
N ILE A 176 -9.79 -6.67 0.44
CA ILE A 176 -11.20 -7.00 0.26
C ILE A 176 -11.35 -8.48 0.59
N ILE A 177 -12.25 -8.78 1.53
CA ILE A 177 -12.68 -10.15 1.82
C ILE A 177 -13.71 -10.51 0.74
N PRO A 178 -13.44 -11.47 -0.15
CA PRO A 178 -14.36 -11.82 -1.21
C PRO A 178 -15.56 -12.62 -0.66
N ASP A 179 -16.76 -12.27 -1.13
CA ASP A 179 -17.97 -13.08 -0.92
C ASP A 179 -17.97 -14.32 -1.83
N ALA A 180 -18.85 -15.28 -1.52
CA ALA A 180 -19.15 -16.37 -2.43
C ALA A 180 -19.64 -15.87 -3.81
N PRO A 181 -19.31 -16.55 -4.92
CA PRO A 181 -19.80 -16.19 -6.25
C PRO A 181 -21.31 -16.05 -6.28
N ARG A 182 -21.80 -14.92 -6.79
CA ARG A 182 -23.24 -14.66 -6.92
C ARG A 182 -23.71 -15.07 -8.31
N VAL A 183 -24.61 -16.04 -8.37
CA VAL A 183 -25.14 -16.58 -9.61
C VAL A 183 -26.55 -16.04 -9.85
N THR A 184 -26.79 -15.49 -11.03
CA THR A 184 -28.09 -14.95 -11.44
C THR A 184 -28.56 -15.63 -12.71
N MET A 185 -29.76 -16.21 -12.67
CA MET A 185 -30.46 -16.82 -13.81
C MET A 185 -31.94 -16.43 -13.82
N PRO A 186 -32.58 -16.29 -15.00
CA PRO A 186 -34.02 -16.11 -15.08
C PRO A 186 -34.76 -17.32 -14.52
N LYS A 187 -35.84 -17.08 -13.77
CA LYS A 187 -36.73 -18.16 -13.29
C LYS A 187 -37.38 -18.94 -14.43
N LYS A 188 -37.60 -18.28 -15.57
CA LYS A 188 -38.16 -18.86 -16.80
C LYS A 188 -37.42 -18.29 -17.99
N THR A 189 -37.03 -19.15 -18.93
CA THR A 189 -36.43 -18.75 -20.20
C THR A 189 -37.32 -19.29 -21.33
N PRO A 190 -37.91 -18.45 -22.19
CA PRO A 190 -38.71 -18.93 -23.31
C PRO A 190 -37.85 -19.68 -24.32
N GLY A 191 -38.41 -20.72 -24.91
CA GLY A 191 -37.81 -21.49 -25.99
C GLY A 191 -38.85 -21.75 -27.07
N TYR A 192 -38.40 -21.84 -28.32
CA TYR A 192 -39.25 -22.11 -29.48
C TYR A 192 -38.98 -23.53 -30.00
N TYR A 193 -40.03 -24.17 -30.51
CA TYR A 193 -39.91 -25.52 -31.04
C TYR A 193 -38.92 -25.57 -32.21
N LEU A 194 -38.05 -26.59 -32.20
CA LEU A 194 -36.97 -26.78 -33.18
C LEU A 194 -36.00 -25.60 -33.32
N GLN A 195 -35.88 -24.76 -32.29
CA GLN A 195 -34.91 -23.67 -32.23
C GLN A 195 -33.91 -23.89 -31.09
N PRO A 196 -32.63 -23.51 -31.27
CA PRO A 196 -31.66 -23.51 -30.19
C PRO A 196 -32.11 -22.62 -29.02
N GLY A 197 -32.22 -23.20 -27.82
CA GLY A 197 -32.49 -22.45 -26.59
C GLY A 197 -31.20 -21.90 -25.98
N ARG A 198 -31.28 -20.73 -25.32
CA ARG A 198 -30.19 -20.15 -24.54
C ARG A 198 -30.67 -19.89 -23.11
N ILE A 199 -29.98 -20.45 -22.13
CA ILE A 199 -30.23 -20.18 -20.71
C ILE A 199 -29.16 -19.18 -20.25
N PRO A 200 -29.49 -17.88 -20.10
CA PRO A 200 -28.51 -16.90 -19.67
C PRO A 200 -28.18 -17.12 -18.19
N CYS A 201 -26.89 -17.13 -17.88
CA CYS A 201 -26.35 -17.17 -16.53
C CYS A 201 -25.31 -16.06 -16.40
N SER A 202 -25.39 -15.29 -15.32
CA SER A 202 -24.38 -14.30 -14.96
C SER A 202 -23.80 -14.66 -13.61
N VAL A 203 -22.47 -14.64 -13.51
CA VAL A 203 -21.75 -14.89 -12.26
C VAL A 203 -20.91 -13.67 -11.93
N GLU A 204 -21.13 -13.12 -10.73
CA GLU A 204 -20.30 -12.05 -10.19
C GLU A 204 -19.40 -12.62 -9.08
N SER A 205 -18.08 -12.57 -9.29
CA SER A 205 -17.11 -13.09 -8.35
C SER A 205 -15.79 -12.32 -8.42
N LEU A 206 -15.18 -12.08 -7.25
CA LEU A 206 -13.81 -11.58 -7.16
C LEU A 206 -12.77 -12.72 -7.21
N LEU A 207 -13.20 -13.96 -6.97
CA LEU A 207 -12.39 -15.15 -6.99
C LEU A 207 -12.57 -15.92 -8.31
N PRO A 208 -11.56 -16.65 -8.78
CA PRO A 208 -11.74 -17.66 -9.83
C PRO A 208 -12.82 -18.66 -9.41
N PHE A 209 -13.64 -19.11 -10.35
CA PHE A 209 -14.74 -20.03 -10.06
C PHE A 209 -14.92 -21.07 -11.17
N THR A 210 -15.61 -22.15 -10.82
CA THR A 210 -16.04 -23.17 -11.78
C THR A 210 -17.55 -23.08 -11.94
N LEU A 211 -18.01 -22.93 -13.18
CA LEU A 211 -19.42 -22.88 -13.53
C LEU A 211 -19.87 -24.23 -14.11
N SER A 212 -20.86 -24.83 -13.47
CA SER A 212 -21.50 -26.08 -13.88
C SER A 212 -23.01 -25.88 -14.01
N PHE A 213 -23.61 -26.36 -15.11
CA PHE A 213 -25.08 -26.43 -15.22
C PHE A 213 -25.55 -27.80 -14.76
N VAL A 214 -26.59 -27.85 -13.93
CA VAL A 214 -27.15 -29.11 -13.43
C VAL A 214 -28.67 -29.09 -13.61
N ARG A 215 -29.23 -30.17 -14.14
CA ARG A 215 -30.68 -30.37 -14.25
C ARG A 215 -31.05 -31.69 -13.61
N ASN A 216 -31.91 -31.64 -12.59
CA ASN A 216 -32.38 -32.81 -11.85
C ASN A 216 -31.23 -33.71 -11.35
N GLY A 217 -30.14 -33.11 -10.88
CA GLY A 217 -28.96 -33.83 -10.39
C GLY A 217 -27.98 -34.30 -11.47
N VAL A 218 -28.27 -34.08 -12.75
CA VAL A 218 -27.38 -34.45 -13.86
C VAL A 218 -26.67 -33.20 -14.41
N THR A 219 -25.34 -33.24 -14.47
CA THR A 219 -24.53 -32.17 -15.06
C THR A 219 -24.80 -32.07 -16.56
N LEU A 220 -25.04 -30.84 -17.02
CA LEU A 220 -25.28 -30.49 -18.41
C LEU A 220 -24.02 -29.87 -19.00
N GLY A 221 -23.45 -30.54 -20.00
CA GLY A 221 -22.25 -30.06 -20.69
C GLY A 221 -20.99 -30.21 -19.83
N VAL A 222 -20.00 -29.36 -20.12
CA VAL A 222 -18.70 -29.35 -19.45
C VAL A 222 -18.58 -28.19 -18.49
N ASP A 223 -17.88 -28.41 -17.39
CA ASP A 223 -17.55 -27.37 -16.43
C ASP A 223 -16.67 -26.29 -17.07
N GLN A 224 -16.93 -25.03 -16.72
CA GLN A 224 -16.20 -23.88 -17.23
C GLN A 224 -15.39 -23.24 -16.10
N TYR A 225 -14.07 -23.20 -16.25
CA TYR A 225 -13.16 -22.50 -15.33
C TYR A 225 -13.00 -21.04 -15.79
N LEU A 226 -13.38 -20.08 -14.93
CA LEU A 226 -13.46 -18.65 -15.23
C LEU A 226 -12.77 -17.79 -14.16
#